data_AF-A0A105T5D6-F1
#
_entry.id   AF-A0A105T5D6-F1
#
_cell.length_a   1.000
_cell.length_b   1.000
_cell.length_c   1.000
_cell.angle_alpha   90.00
_cell.angle_beta   90.00
_cell.angle_gamma   90.00
#
_symmetry.space_group_name_H-M   'P 1'
#
loop_
_entity.id
_entity.type
_entity.pdbx_description
1 polymer ?
#
loop_
_entity_poly.entity_id
_entity_poly.type
_entity_poly.pdbx_seq_one_letter_code
_entity_poly.pdbx_strand_id
1 'polypeptide(L)'
;MRPRLPFILLLIALPVWLAAGYGLRYGLMEDAQWVGTCVAEATRWECQLRANLGWLIHFRAMGWVAVAVAVVAFFVRGRVGSALAVVALAFGLPALALYNASLAVFAVVIAGLRLVRARTV
;
A
#
# COMPACT_ATOMS: atom_id res chain seq x y z
N MET A 1 -31.99 -0.85 3.96
CA MET A 1 -31.01 -1.61 3.15
C MET A 1 -29.65 -0.94 3.31
N ARG A 2 -28.73 -1.57 4.06
CA ARG A 2 -27.43 -0.97 4.40
C ARG A 2 -26.57 -0.83 3.14
N PRO A 3 -25.87 0.29 2.90
CA PRO A 3 -24.98 0.42 1.75
C PRO A 3 -23.84 -0.58 1.90
N ARG A 4 -23.94 -1.73 1.21
CA ARG A 4 -22.89 -2.75 1.10
C ARG A 4 -21.81 -2.34 0.08
N LEU A 5 -22.13 -1.34 -0.75
CA LEU A 5 -21.25 -0.77 -1.77
C LEU A 5 -19.83 -0.42 -1.27
N PRO A 6 -19.63 0.30 -0.15
CA PRO A 6 -18.28 0.62 0.33
C PRO A 6 -17.48 -0.62 0.75
N PHE A 7 -18.14 -1.70 1.17
CA PHE A 7 -17.43 -2.94 1.53
C PHE A 7 -17.08 -3.77 0.30
N ILE A 8 -17.96 -3.81 -0.69
CA ILE A 8 -17.71 -4.47 -1.98
C ILE A 8 -16.56 -3.77 -2.71
N LEU A 9 -16.57 -2.44 -2.75
CA LEU A 9 -15.48 -1.65 -3.32
C LEU A 9 -14.16 -1.90 -2.59
N LEU A 10 -14.16 -1.98 -1.26
CA LEU A 10 -12.96 -2.34 -0.50
C LEU A 10 -12.46 -3.75 -0.87
N LEU A 11 -13.37 -4.72 -0.98
CA LEU A 11 -13.08 -6.11 -1.34
C LEU A 11 -12.53 -6.27 -2.76
N ILE A 12 -12.89 -5.38 -3.69
CA ILE A 12 -12.35 -5.37 -5.06
C ILE A 12 -11.05 -4.57 -5.12
N ALA A 13 -10.97 -3.44 -4.42
CA ALA A 13 -9.78 -2.60 -4.39
C ALA A 13 -8.59 -3.33 -3.76
N LEU A 14 -8.82 -4.16 -2.72
CA LEU A 14 -7.78 -4.93 -2.04
C LEU A 14 -6.98 -5.85 -2.99
N PRO A 15 -7.61 -6.80 -3.71
CA PRO A 15 -6.91 -7.72 -4.61
C PRO A 15 -6.32 -6.99 -5.81
N VAL A 16 -6.98 -5.94 -6.33
CA VAL A 16 -6.44 -5.14 -7.44
C VAL A 16 -5.15 -4.43 -7.02
N TRP A 17 -5.11 -3.83 -5.83
CA TRP A 17 -3.90 -3.20 -5.32
C TRP A 17 -2.78 -4.20 -5.01
N LEU A 18 -3.13 -5.38 -4.49
CA LEU A 18 -2.20 -6.47 -4.30
C LEU A 18 -1.61 -6.96 -5.63
N ALA A 19 -2.45 -7.17 -6.64
CA ALA A 19 -2.02 -7.56 -7.98
C ALA A 19 -1.13 -6.49 -8.62
N ALA A 20 -1.46 -5.21 -8.45
CA ALA A 20 -0.61 -4.11 -8.92
C ALA A 20 0.76 -4.09 -8.21
N GLY A 21 0.78 -4.26 -6.88
CA GLY A 21 2.04 -4.31 -6.11
C GLY A 21 2.91 -5.51 -6.50
N TYR A 22 2.31 -6.68 -6.69
CA TYR A 22 3.01 -7.88 -7.16
C TYR A 22 3.46 -7.78 -8.61
N GLY A 23 2.64 -7.20 -9.49
CA GLY A 23 3.01 -6.92 -10.87
C GLY A 23 4.20 -5.97 -10.97
N LEU A 24 4.23 -4.93 -10.13
CA LEU A 24 5.36 -4.00 -10.07
C LEU A 24 6.65 -4.68 -9.59
N ARG A 25 6.55 -5.56 -8.59
CA ARG A 25 7.69 -6.33 -8.08
C ARG A 25 8.20 -7.33 -9.11
N TYR A 26 7.36 -8.25 -9.56
CA TYR A 26 7.79 -9.33 -10.44
C TYR A 26 8.04 -8.86 -11.88
N GLY A 27 7.27 -7.91 -12.39
CA GLY A 27 7.39 -7.43 -13.77
C GLY A 27 8.43 -6.33 -13.98
N LEU A 28 8.75 -5.53 -12.95
CA LEU A 28 9.66 -4.39 -13.09
C LEU A 28 10.98 -4.56 -12.30
N MET A 29 10.93 -5.14 -11.10
CA MET A 29 12.12 -5.31 -10.25
C MET A 29 12.83 -6.64 -10.46
N GLU A 30 12.11 -7.74 -10.50
CA GLU A 30 12.73 -9.07 -10.55
C GLU A 30 13.00 -9.54 -11.99
N ASP A 31 12.38 -8.92 -12.99
CA ASP A 31 12.58 -9.28 -14.38
C ASP A 31 13.98 -8.84 -14.89
N ALA A 32 14.70 -9.80 -15.47
CA ALA A 32 16.07 -9.67 -15.95
C ALA A 32 16.16 -8.84 -17.24
N GLN A 33 15.08 -8.76 -18.02
CA GLN A 33 15.06 -8.00 -19.28
C GLN A 33 15.39 -6.51 -19.06
N TRP A 34 14.97 -5.95 -17.93
CA TRP A 34 15.21 -4.54 -17.60
C TRP A 34 16.65 -4.27 -17.17
N VAL A 35 17.42 -5.27 -16.76
CA VAL A 35 18.83 -5.07 -16.36
C VAL A 35 19.66 -4.67 -17.59
N GLY A 36 19.51 -5.38 -18.70
CA GLY A 36 20.20 -5.04 -19.96
C GLY A 36 19.77 -3.67 -20.50
N THR A 37 18.47 -3.40 -20.49
CA THR A 37 17.89 -2.15 -21.00
C THR A 37 18.30 -0.94 -20.17
N CYS A 38 18.35 -1.06 -18.85
CA CYS A 38 18.71 0.04 -17.96
C CYS A 38 20.22 0.32 -17.90
N VAL A 39 21.07 -0.66 -18.24
CA VAL A 39 22.51 -0.42 -18.42
C VAL A 39 22.78 0.32 -19.74
N ALA A 40 22.03 0.01 -20.79
CA ALA A 40 22.17 0.67 -22.09
C ALA A 40 21.60 2.11 -22.09
N GLU A 41 20.43 2.34 -21.49
CA GLU A 41 19.77 3.64 -21.46
C GLU A 41 19.12 3.94 -20.09
N ALA A 42 19.94 4.44 -19.16
CA ALA A 42 19.52 4.72 -17.78
C ALA A 42 18.51 5.88 -17.61
N THR A 43 18.31 6.71 -18.65
CA THR A 43 17.37 7.84 -18.63
C THR A 43 15.93 7.44 -18.93
N ARG A 44 15.68 6.18 -19.28
CA ARG A 44 14.31 5.69 -19.49
C ARG A 44 13.51 5.71 -18.19
N TRP A 45 12.21 6.00 -18.32
CA TRP A 45 11.33 6.20 -17.17
C TRP A 45 11.12 4.91 -16.37
N GLU A 46 11.17 3.73 -17.01
CA GLU A 46 11.08 2.42 -16.34
C GLU A 46 12.27 2.19 -15.40
N CYS A 47 13.47 2.60 -15.83
CA CYS A 47 14.70 2.49 -15.07
C CYS A 47 14.72 3.46 -13.88
N GLN A 48 14.25 4.69 -14.10
CA GLN A 48 14.02 5.66 -13.03
C GLN A 48 12.99 5.13 -12.01
N LEU A 49 11.91 4.50 -12.48
CA LEU A 49 10.89 3.93 -11.62
C LEU A 49 11.46 2.76 -10.80
N ARG A 50 12.22 1.85 -11.41
CA ARG A 50 12.90 0.74 -10.72
C ARG A 50 13.89 1.23 -9.65
N ALA A 51 14.70 2.25 -9.97
CA ALA A 51 15.66 2.83 -9.02
C ALA A 51 14.95 3.50 -7.83
N ASN A 52 13.92 4.32 -8.10
CA ASN A 52 13.14 4.97 -7.06
C ASN A 52 12.40 3.96 -6.18
N LEU A 53 11.81 2.93 -6.77
CA LEU A 53 11.15 1.88 -6.00
C LEU A 53 12.16 1.11 -5.12
N GLY A 54 13.37 0.84 -5.62
CA GLY A 54 14.45 0.26 -4.82
C GLY A 54 14.79 1.12 -3.59
N TRP A 55 14.87 2.44 -3.77
CA TRP A 55 15.06 3.40 -2.69
C TRP A 55 13.89 3.37 -1.68
N LEU A 56 12.64 3.39 -2.16
CA LEU A 56 11.44 3.30 -1.32
C LEU A 56 11.37 2.01 -0.50
N ILE A 57 11.83 0.88 -1.05
CA ILE A 57 11.91 -0.40 -0.33
C ILE A 57 13.02 -0.33 0.73
N HIS A 58 14.20 0.17 0.38
CA HIS A 58 15.33 0.25 1.30
C HIS A 58 15.02 1.08 2.55
N PHE A 59 14.43 2.27 2.37
CA PHE A 59 14.04 3.15 3.48
C PHE A 59 12.71 2.78 4.14
N ARG A 60 12.02 1.74 3.63
CA ARG A 60 10.70 1.34 4.10
C ARG A 60 9.69 2.49 4.16
N ALA A 61 9.84 3.47 3.27
CA ALA A 61 9.12 4.75 3.34
C ALA A 61 7.61 4.55 3.30
N MET A 62 7.12 3.64 2.42
CA MET A 62 5.70 3.30 2.36
C MET A 62 5.18 2.67 3.66
N GLY A 63 5.99 1.84 4.32
CA GLY A 63 5.65 1.22 5.60
C GLY A 63 5.51 2.24 6.72
N TRP A 64 6.45 3.18 6.83
CA TRP A 64 6.38 4.27 7.82
C TRP A 64 5.17 5.19 7.60
N VAL A 65 4.89 5.57 6.35
CA VAL A 65 3.71 6.37 6.01
C VAL A 65 2.43 5.63 6.37
N ALA A 66 2.31 4.36 6.03
CA ALA A 66 1.14 3.55 6.36
C ALA A 66 0.91 3.46 7.87
N VAL A 67 1.97 3.24 8.66
CA VAL A 67 1.88 3.19 10.13
C VAL A 67 1.50 4.55 10.70
N ALA A 68 2.15 5.63 10.29
CA ALA A 68 1.84 6.97 10.77
C ALA A 68 0.37 7.34 10.52
N VAL A 69 -0.13 7.08 9.30
CA VAL A 69 -1.53 7.34 8.95
C VAL A 69 -2.47 6.42 9.73
N ALA A 70 -2.14 5.14 9.93
CA ALA A 70 -2.97 4.22 10.72
C ALA A 70 -3.08 4.64 12.19
N VAL A 71 -1.97 5.11 12.79
CA VAL A 71 -1.95 5.63 14.16
C VAL A 71 -2.82 6.87 14.27
N VAL A 72 -2.66 7.83 13.35
CA VAL A 72 -3.51 9.04 13.33
C VAL A 72 -4.99 8.68 13.14
N ALA A 73 -5.31 7.76 12.23
CA ALA A 73 -6.67 7.27 12.01
C ALA A 73 -7.32 6.66 13.27
N PHE A 74 -6.50 6.03 14.11
CA PHE A 74 -6.96 5.40 15.35
C PHE A 74 -7.40 6.44 16.41
N PHE A 75 -6.65 7.54 16.54
CA PHE A 75 -6.96 8.60 17.50
C PHE A 75 -8.07 9.55 17.01
N VAL A 76 -8.23 9.75 15.71
CA VAL A 76 -9.25 10.64 15.15
C VAL A 76 -10.65 9.99 15.20
N ARG A 77 -11.60 10.65 15.86
CA ARG A 77 -13.00 10.20 16.00
C ARG A 77 -13.84 10.54 14.74
N GLY A 78 -14.94 9.82 14.55
CA GLY A 78 -15.92 10.10 13.48
C GLY A 78 -15.49 9.60 12.08
N ARG A 79 -16.11 10.18 11.04
CA ARG A 79 -15.93 9.78 9.62
C ARG A 79 -14.52 10.05 9.09
N VAL A 80 -13.86 11.09 9.60
CA VAL A 80 -12.49 11.45 9.20
C VAL A 80 -11.50 10.35 9.56
N GLY A 81 -11.61 9.75 10.75
CA GLY A 81 -10.79 8.60 11.15
C GLY A 81 -11.03 7.37 10.28
N SER A 82 -12.26 7.15 9.80
CA SER A 82 -12.54 6.07 8.85
C SER A 82 -11.95 6.33 7.46
N ALA A 83 -12.00 7.57 6.96
CA ALA A 83 -11.35 7.92 5.70
C ALA A 83 -9.83 7.73 5.78
N LEU A 84 -9.20 8.19 6.88
CA LEU A 84 -7.77 7.97 7.14
C LEU A 84 -7.42 6.48 7.25
N ALA A 85 -8.29 5.65 7.83
CA ALA A 85 -8.08 4.21 7.89
C ALA A 85 -8.11 3.55 6.49
N VAL A 86 -8.97 4.02 5.58
CA VAL A 86 -8.97 3.55 4.18
C VAL A 86 -7.69 3.96 3.47
N VAL A 87 -7.22 5.19 3.69
CA VAL A 87 -5.94 5.67 3.15
C VAL A 87 -4.77 4.84 3.70
N ALA A 88 -4.76 4.55 5.00
CA ALA A 88 -3.74 3.69 5.61
C ALA A 88 -3.72 2.29 5.00
N LEU A 89 -4.89 1.70 4.70
CA LEU A 89 -4.97 0.41 4.00
C LEU A 89 -4.44 0.49 2.57
N ALA A 90 -4.78 1.56 1.84
CA ALA A 90 -4.31 1.78 0.48
C ALA A 90 -2.77 1.86 0.39
N PHE A 91 -2.09 2.39 1.42
CA PHE A 91 -0.63 2.41 1.50
C PHE A 91 0.00 1.21 2.21
N GLY A 92 -0.75 0.52 3.10
CA GLY A 92 -0.28 -0.64 3.84
C GLY A 92 -0.24 -1.92 3.00
N LEU A 93 -1.28 -2.18 2.20
CA LEU A 93 -1.34 -3.37 1.33
C LEU A 93 -0.21 -3.46 0.28
N PRO A 94 0.17 -2.36 -0.40
CA PRO A 94 1.26 -2.38 -1.37
C PRO A 94 2.61 -2.47 -0.67
N ALA A 95 2.75 -1.80 0.48
CA ALA A 95 3.94 -1.96 1.33
C ALA A 95 4.11 -3.43 1.76
N LEU A 96 3.02 -4.16 2.03
CA LEU A 96 3.06 -5.59 2.33
C LEU A 96 3.63 -6.41 1.16
N ALA A 97 3.25 -6.08 -0.08
CA ALA A 97 3.72 -6.76 -1.30
C ALA A 97 5.17 -6.40 -1.69
N LEU A 98 5.57 -5.14 -1.47
CA LEU A 98 6.90 -4.60 -1.79
C LEU A 98 7.93 -4.81 -0.64
N TYR A 99 7.91 -5.95 0.03
CA TYR A 99 8.87 -6.34 1.09
C TYR A 99 8.88 -5.50 2.39
N ASN A 100 7.89 -4.63 2.64
CA ASN A 100 7.76 -3.86 3.88
C ASN A 100 6.80 -4.48 4.90
N ALA A 101 6.76 -5.82 4.95
CA ALA A 101 5.82 -6.57 5.79
C ALA A 101 5.93 -6.24 7.28
N SER A 102 7.14 -6.03 7.80
CA SER A 102 7.39 -5.77 9.23
C SER A 102 6.67 -4.54 9.78
N LEU A 103 6.40 -3.51 8.95
CA LEU A 103 5.66 -2.31 9.35
C LEU A 103 4.22 -2.34 8.83
N ALA A 104 4.02 -2.83 7.61
CA ALA A 104 2.73 -2.84 6.94
C ALA A 104 1.68 -3.72 7.64
N VAL A 105 2.07 -4.84 8.25
CA VAL A 105 1.14 -5.71 9.01
C VAL A 105 0.46 -4.92 10.13
N PHE A 106 1.23 -4.16 10.92
CA PHE A 106 0.69 -3.37 12.02
C PHE A 106 -0.26 -2.28 11.51
N ALA A 107 0.12 -1.58 10.45
CA ALA A 107 -0.72 -0.55 9.83
C ALA A 107 -2.06 -1.12 9.35
N VAL A 108 -2.04 -2.26 8.66
CA VAL A 108 -3.24 -2.93 8.14
C VAL A 108 -4.16 -3.39 9.27
N VAL A 109 -3.61 -3.98 10.34
CA VAL A 109 -4.40 -4.44 11.49
C VAL A 109 -5.06 -3.25 12.20
N ILE A 110 -4.30 -2.19 12.52
CA ILE A 110 -4.82 -1.01 13.21
C ILE A 110 -5.92 -0.32 12.39
N ALA A 111 -5.68 -0.14 11.08
CA ALA A 111 -6.66 0.45 10.17
C ALA A 111 -7.93 -0.42 10.03
N GLY A 112 -7.75 -1.74 9.93
CA GLY A 112 -8.85 -2.71 9.89
C GLY A 112 -9.72 -2.67 11.14
N LEU A 113 -9.11 -2.70 12.33
CA LEU A 113 -9.81 -2.60 13.61
C LEU A 113 -10.60 -1.29 13.72
N ARG A 114 -10.02 -0.17 13.27
CA ARG A 114 -10.69 1.14 13.26
C ARG A 114 -11.93 1.17 12.35
N LEU A 115 -11.86 0.53 11.19
CA LEU A 115 -12.97 0.44 10.22
C LEU A 115 -14.12 -0.43 10.72
N VAL A 116 -13.81 -1.54 11.40
CA VAL A 116 -14.83 -2.39 12.03
C VAL A 116 -15.49 -1.63 13.18
N ARG A 117 -14.71 -0.98 14.05
CA ARG A 117 -15.22 -0.22 15.20
C ARG A 117 -16.14 0.95 14.80
N ALA A 118 -15.92 1.56 13.63
CA ALA A 118 -16.77 2.63 13.12
C ALA A 118 -18.16 2.18 12.67
N ARG A 119 -18.35 0.87 12.39
CA ARG A 119 -19.65 0.32 11.95
C ARG A 119 -20.54 -0.11 13.12
N THR A 120 -20.01 -0.16 14.34
CA THR A 120 -20.68 -0.69 15.53
C THR A 120 -21.21 0.38 16.48
N VAL A 121 -20.98 1.66 16.20
CA VAL A 121 -21.54 2.82 16.92
C VAL A 121 -22.63 3.44 16.06
#